data_AF-A0A9N9BL73-F1
#
_entry.id   AF-A0A9N9BL73-F1
#
_cell.length_a   1.000
_cell.length_b   1.000
_cell.length_c   1.000
_cell.angle_alpha   90.00
_cell.angle_beta   90.00
_cell.angle_gamma   90.00
#
_symmetry.space_group_name_H-M   'P 1'
#
loop_
_entity.id
_entity.type
_entity.pdbx_description
1 polymer ?
#
loop_
_entity_poly.entity_id
_entity_poly.type
_entity_poly.pdbx_seq_one_letter_code
_entity_poly.pdbx_strand_id
1 'polypeptide(L)' 'MNTLPVELKVKIASHVENPTSLARCSREWYSVVNSTHTKYRWLLNKYGCIHALFHAVRIGEPFLNLDVAELVLKNSRISR' A
#
# COMPACT_ATOMS: atom_id res chain seq x y z
N MET A 1 5.51 -18.00 -9.35
CA MET A 1 4.78 -16.78 -8.91
C MET A 1 4.42 -15.83 -10.05
N ASN A 2 5.11 -15.83 -11.19
CA ASN A 2 4.80 -14.93 -12.32
C ASN A 2 3.41 -15.17 -12.94
N THR A 3 2.81 -16.34 -12.73
CA THR A 3 1.48 -16.73 -13.25
C THR A 3 0.30 -16.31 -12.36
N LEU A 4 0.56 -15.74 -11.17
CA LEU A 4 -0.53 -15.30 -10.29
C LEU A 4 -1.29 -14.12 -10.93
N PRO A 5 -2.64 -14.11 -10.87
CA PRO A 5 -3.43 -12.93 -11.20
C PRO A 5 -2.98 -11.71 -10.40
N VAL A 6 -3.06 -10.53 -11.01
CA VAL A 6 -2.66 -9.25 -10.39
C VAL A 6 -3.39 -9.04 -9.05
N GLU A 7 -4.67 -9.39 -8.96
CA GLU A 7 -5.46 -9.22 -7.74
C GLU A 7 -4.92 -10.02 -6.56
N LEU A 8 -4.44 -11.26 -6.82
CA LEU A 8 -3.81 -12.08 -5.80
C LEU A 8 -2.45 -11.51 -5.40
N LYS A 9 -1.67 -10.98 -6.36
CA LYS A 9 -0.40 -10.30 -6.06
C LYS A 9 -0.62 -9.08 -5.18
N VAL A 10 -1.62 -8.25 -5.48
CA VAL A 10 -2.02 -7.10 -4.64
C VAL A 10 -2.42 -7.58 -3.25
N LYS A 11 -3.25 -8.63 -3.14
CA LYS A 11 -3.68 -9.17 -1.86
C LYS A 11 -2.49 -9.67 -1.02
N ILE A 12 -1.55 -10.38 -1.62
CA ILE A 12 -0.31 -10.81 -0.96
C ILE A 12 0.49 -9.60 -0.50
N ALA A 13 0.82 -8.68 -1.41
CA ALA A 13 1.62 -7.50 -1.11
C ALA A 13 0.99 -6.59 -0.04
N SER A 14 -0.33 -6.59 0.09
CA SER A 14 -1.04 -5.81 1.11
C SER A 14 -1.01 -6.43 2.51
N HIS A 15 -0.58 -7.70 2.65
CA HIS A 15 -0.54 -8.41 3.95
C HIS A 15 0.88 -8.79 4.39
N VAL A 16 1.89 -8.58 3.56
CA VAL A 16 3.28 -8.79 3.98
C VAL A 16 3.72 -7.73 4.99
N GLU A 17 4.54 -8.13 5.96
CA GLU A 17 5.04 -7.24 7.00
C GLU A 17 5.90 -6.10 6.42
N ASN A 18 6.77 -6.45 5.46
CA ASN A 18 7.64 -5.51 4.75
C ASN A 18 7.50 -5.70 3.22
N PRO A 19 6.76 -4.80 2.53
CA PRO A 19 6.55 -4.89 1.09
C PRO A 19 7.81 -4.56 0.28
N THR A 20 8.81 -3.87 0.86
CA THR A 20 10.08 -3.57 0.19
C THR A 20 10.89 -4.82 -0.10
N SER A 21 10.89 -5.81 0.80
CA SER A 21 11.56 -7.09 0.56
C SER A 21 10.96 -7.80 -0.66
N LEU A 22 9.63 -7.79 -0.78
CA LEU A 22 8.92 -8.38 -1.92
C LEU A 22 9.20 -7.62 -3.22
N ALA A 23 9.22 -6.29 -3.18
CA ALA A 23 9.53 -5.44 -4.34
C ALA A 23 10.93 -5.72 -4.91
N ARG A 24 11.89 -6.15 -4.09
CA ARG A 24 13.25 -6.49 -4.52
C ARG A 24 13.35 -7.85 -5.21
N CYS A 25 12.33 -8.71 -5.11
CA CYS A 25 12.36 -10.05 -5.70
C CYS A 25 12.21 -10.04 -7.22
N SER A 26 11.43 -9.12 -7.79
CA SER A 26 11.24 -9.01 -9.25
C SER A 26 10.68 -7.65 -9.66
N ARG A 27 10.85 -7.28 -10.94
CA ARG A 27 10.26 -6.05 -11.52
C ARG A 27 8.73 -6.05 -11.43
N GLU A 28 8.12 -7.22 -11.54
CA GLU A 28 6.67 -7.34 -11.40
C GLU A 28 6.21 -7.04 -9.98
N TRP A 29 6.86 -7.62 -8.96
CA TRP A 29 6.57 -7.31 -7.57
C TRP A 29 6.86 -5.85 -7.24
N TYR A 30 7.93 -5.29 -7.80
CA TYR A 30 8.21 -3.86 -7.70
C TYR A 30 7.04 -3.01 -8.19
N SER A 31 6.46 -3.34 -9.35
CA SER A 31 5.29 -2.63 -9.89
C SER A 31 4.05 -2.80 -9.01
N VAL A 32 3.77 -4.02 -8.55
CA VAL A 32 2.62 -4.31 -7.68
C VAL A 32 2.72 -3.54 -6.36
N VAL A 33 3.88 -3.61 -5.70
CA VAL A 33 4.13 -2.93 -4.42
C VAL A 33 4.06 -1.42 -4.56
N ASN A 34 4.59 -0.86 -5.65
CA ASN A 34 4.59 0.58 -5.85
C ASN A 34 3.27 1.17 -6.35
N SER A 35 2.30 0.32 -6.73
CA SER A 35 0.98 0.82 -7.13
C SER A 35 0.26 1.51 -5.96
N THR A 36 -0.40 2.63 -6.26
CA THR A 36 -1.16 3.43 -5.28
C THR A 36 -2.15 2.57 -4.49
N HIS A 37 -2.86 1.68 -5.17
CA HIS A 37 -3.86 0.80 -4.56
C HIS A 37 -3.26 -0.18 -3.55
N THR A 38 -2.12 -0.82 -3.90
CA THR A 38 -1.44 -1.74 -2.97
C THR A 38 -0.91 -0.99 -1.75
N LYS A 39 -0.28 0.18 -1.93
CA LYS A 39 0.22 1.00 -0.82
C LYS A 39 -0.89 1.40 0.14
N TYR A 40 -2.02 1.84 -0.41
CA TYR A 40 -3.22 2.18 0.37
C TYR A 40 -3.76 0.97 1.15
N ARG A 41 -3.94 -0.19 0.49
CA ARG A 41 -4.42 -1.40 1.16
C ARG A 41 -3.46 -1.87 2.25
N TRP A 42 -2.17 -1.82 2.00
CA TRP A 42 -1.15 -2.17 2.99
C TRP A 42 -1.21 -1.25 4.23
N LEU A 43 -1.37 0.07 4.03
CA LEU A 43 -1.55 1.02 5.13
C LEU A 43 -2.78 0.67 5.98
N LEU A 44 -3.91 0.40 5.33
CA LEU A 44 -5.14 0.05 6.03
C LEU A 44 -5.03 -1.26 6.79
N ASN A 45 -4.45 -2.29 6.17
CA ASN A 45 -4.27 -3.59 6.81
C ASN A 45 -3.31 -3.51 8.00
N LYS A 46 -2.26 -2.69 7.91
CA LYS A 46 -1.23 -2.60 8.95
C LYS A 46 -1.59 -1.67 10.10
N TYR A 47 -2.25 -0.54 9.82
CA TYR A 47 -2.45 0.53 10.80
C TYR A 47 -3.93 0.90 11.04
N GLY A 48 -4.85 0.36 10.23
CA GLY A 48 -6.25 0.76 10.24
C GLY A 48 -6.49 2.13 9.60
N CYS A 49 -7.76 2.47 9.37
CA CYS A 49 -8.15 3.70 8.67
C CYS A 49 -7.81 4.98 9.42
N ILE A 50 -7.87 4.97 10.76
CA ILE A 50 -7.66 6.16 11.60
C ILE A 50 -6.20 6.60 11.58
N HIS A 51 -5.25 5.66 11.54
CA HIS A 51 -3.82 5.96 11.64
C HIS A 51 -3.08 5.87 10.30
N ALA A 52 -3.75 5.45 9.22
CA ALA A 52 -3.14 5.24 7.91
C ALA A 52 -2.39 6.49 7.41
N LEU A 53 -2.99 7.67 7.50
CA LEU A 53 -2.38 8.90 7.00
C LEU A 53 -1.14 9.30 7.81
N PHE A 54 -1.24 9.24 9.15
CA PHE A 54 -0.12 9.52 10.05
C PHE A 54 1.08 8.62 9.74
N HIS A 55 0.83 7.32 9.57
CA HIS A 55 1.87 6.37 9.23
C HIS A 55 2.43 6.56 7.82
N ALA A 56 1.60 6.92 6.85
CA ALA A 56 2.05 7.20 5.49
C ALA A 56 3.02 8.40 5.45
N VAL A 57 2.68 9.48 6.16
CA VAL A 57 3.56 10.66 6.33
C VAL A 57 4.86 10.28 7.02
N ARG A 58 4.81 9.44 8.06
CA ARG A 58 6.01 8.95 8.75
C ARG A 58 6.94 8.12 7.85
N ILE A 59 6.41 7.38 6.88
CA ILE A 59 7.22 6.60 5.94
C ILE A 59 7.85 7.50 4.87
N GLY A 60 7.11 8.48 4.36
CA GLY A 60 7.63 9.48 3.41
C GLY A 60 7.76 9.00 1.96
N GLU A 61 8.43 9.79 1.14
CA GLU A 61 8.68 9.51 -0.27
C GLU A 61 9.66 8.32 -0.46
N PRO A 62 9.52 7.50 -1.52
CA PRO A 62 8.50 7.56 -2.57
C PRO A 62 7.23 6.78 -2.21
N PHE A 63 7.07 6.38 -0.95
CA PHE A 63 5.93 5.58 -0.53
C PHE A 63 4.65 6.44 -0.53
N LEU A 64 4.65 7.53 0.22
CA LEU A 64 3.57 8.52 0.18
C LEU A 64 3.71 9.36 -1.09
N ASN A 65 2.61 9.50 -1.84
CA ASN A 65 2.45 10.48 -2.91
C ASN A 65 1.02 11.05 -2.82
N LEU A 66 0.71 12.04 -3.68
CA LEU A 66 -0.60 12.70 -3.65
C LEU A 66 -1.76 11.72 -3.83
N ASP A 67 -1.62 10.74 -4.74
CA ASP A 67 -2.66 9.75 -5.00
C ASP A 67 -2.93 8.85 -3.78
N VAL A 68 -1.88 8.43 -3.08
CA VAL A 68 -2.01 7.62 -1.85
C VAL A 68 -2.66 8.46 -0.74
N ALA A 69 -2.24 9.73 -0.58
CA ALA A 69 -2.80 10.63 0.42
C ALA A 69 -4.30 10.87 0.17
N GLU A 70 -4.68 11.19 -1.07
CA GLU A 70 -6.07 11.42 -1.45
C GLU A 70 -6.92 10.17 -1.25
N LEU A 71 -6.40 8.99 -1.61
CA LEU A 71 -7.12 7.74 -1.43
C LEU A 71 -7.34 7.39 0.05
N VAL A 72 -6.32 7.62 0.90
CA VAL A 72 -6.47 7.47 2.35
C VAL A 72 -7.53 8.44 2.88
N LEU A 73 -7.45 9.72 2.52
CA LEU A 73 -8.38 10.76 2.99
C LEU A 73 -9.84 10.51 2.58
N LYS A 74 -10.08 10.08 1.34
CA LYS A 74 -11.42 9.73 0.84
C LYS A 74 -12.07 8.58 1.61
N ASN A 75 -11.26 7.64 2.11
CA ASN A 75 -11.75 6.42 2.74
C ASN A 75 -11.63 6.43 4.27
N SER A 76 -10.81 7.32 4.84
CA SER A 76 -10.91 7.66 6.25
C SER A 76 -12.24 8.37 6.47
N ARG A 77 -13.24 7.62 6.94
CA ARG A 77 -14.47 8.19 7.47
C ARG A 77 -14.11 9.07 8.66
N ILE A 78 -13.78 10.32 8.41
CA ILE A 78 -13.82 11.36 9.43
C ILE A 78 -15.32 11.56 9.69
N SER A 79 -15.87 10.78 10.61
CA SER A 79 -17.19 11.06 11.16
C SER A 79 -17.13 12.45 11.78
N ARG A 80 -17.79 13.41 11.14
CA ARG A 80 -18.12 14.70 11.74
C ARG A 80 -19.20 14.50 12.80
#